data_AF-A0A9N8HWQ8-F1
#
_entry.id   AF-A0A9N8HWQ8-F1
#
_cell.length_a   1.000
_cell.length_b   1.000
_cell.length_c   1.000
_cell.angle_alpha   90.00
_cell.angle_beta   90.00
_cell.angle_gamma   90.00
#
_symmetry.space_group_name_H-M   'P 1'
#
loop_
_entity.id
_entity.type
_entity.pdbx_description
1 polymer ?
#
loop_
_entity_poly.entity_id
_entity_poly.type
_entity_poly.pdbx_seq_one_letter_code
_entity_poly.pdbx_strand_id
1 'polypeptide(L)'
;MILLEALNSVVTRLLPPAPGQDAQHPLALEAVPGLVTVLDAALYRAVEGQLTATTCAGHALLSAWLDLKHQARLVLRELAQSEESPRRTMAESFCRLAIEACQDATERLSTDKLAQSANLSDPYTTTIAGGSNTVLSGVGVHGIRSGVLDSQKETGRRFISEQRPKDCWETSRLICPDYVWADDSYTSCQRLMRHLTRHAFYNDNNNHHDVAQQLLYGTPKQRVRLSALAEQYVAILLRVVQDSLPCRMAQFKAAAEADSVVSKRLYLVKCEYRAPFRTFLEAHQSVQRAPSIQAVGDYLASTQPAPIKQQRQKQAQATLQALLETPQLLEALACERDAEGMEVEVAKALFPFTEMARILEHKRGRLVALPGVVSEEKVSELQGLLRRLKVLLCRRSGQETSTGIRPLLLDIRGMPRDEDVYHISASTSTSSLTSVSNNKTTDMDVDSLHRLDQLVDNLRLLGSLMKNHKNAFPTDSKRSDVDFPASILKGCTEEFDGELFHCQVHDFFTIVKEQRHAMESGDVERLEAEIRKAEMEASLAVASNQNLEMVRQRLELLGSDGQKRFDVLKQMVEEVCLREMNLHVSLTAPDPCKTLLLKPTSALGLFGYHLQRNGEPLPIG
;
A
#
# COMPACT_ATOMS: atom_id res chain seq x y z
N MET A 1 20.40 42.41 -32.90
CA MET A 1 20.23 42.82 -31.50
C MET A 1 19.06 43.78 -31.35
N ILE A 2 19.19 45.08 -31.66
CA ILE A 2 18.11 46.08 -31.49
C ILE A 2 16.81 45.70 -32.24
N LEU A 3 16.92 45.19 -33.47
CA LEU A 3 15.75 44.77 -34.26
C LEU A 3 15.08 43.50 -33.70
N LEU A 4 15.85 42.64 -33.03
CA LEU A 4 15.36 41.43 -32.36
C LEU A 4 14.66 41.76 -31.04
N GLU A 5 15.18 42.74 -30.28
CA GLU A 5 14.51 43.27 -29.08
C GLU A 5 13.22 44.02 -29.43
N ALA A 6 13.21 44.81 -30.50
CA ALA A 6 12.02 45.49 -31.00
C ALA A 6 10.95 44.50 -31.48
N LEU A 7 11.33 43.46 -32.23
CA LEU A 7 10.43 42.39 -32.64
C LEU A 7 9.91 41.58 -31.44
N ASN A 8 10.76 41.26 -30.46
CA ASN A 8 10.34 40.54 -29.26
C ASN A 8 9.40 41.38 -28.39
N SER A 9 9.60 42.71 -28.32
CA SER A 9 8.68 43.64 -27.65
C SER A 9 7.34 43.81 -28.39
N VAL A 10 7.31 43.69 -29.72
CA VAL A 10 6.06 43.75 -30.50
C VAL A 10 5.31 42.43 -30.39
N VAL A 11 5.99 41.29 -30.47
CA VAL A 11 5.39 39.96 -30.34
C VAL A 11 4.82 39.74 -28.94
N THR A 12 5.52 40.15 -27.88
CA THR A 12 5.01 40.06 -26.49
C THR A 12 3.84 40.99 -26.21
N ARG A 13 3.66 42.08 -26.97
CA ARG A 13 2.47 42.95 -26.88
C ARG A 13 1.28 42.45 -27.70
N LEU A 14 1.50 41.58 -28.69
CA LEU A 14 0.46 41.05 -29.57
C LEU A 14 -0.15 39.76 -29.05
N LEU A 15 0.58 38.98 -28.25
CA LEU A 15 0.04 37.79 -27.60
C LEU A 15 -0.63 38.19 -26.27
N PRO A 16 -1.83 37.66 -25.97
CA PRO A 16 -2.41 37.85 -24.65
C PRO A 16 -1.44 37.31 -23.59
N PRO A 17 -1.29 37.99 -22.44
CA PRO A 17 -0.42 37.53 -21.37
C PRO A 17 -0.79 36.11 -20.95
N ALA A 18 0.22 35.28 -20.74
CA ALA A 18 0.01 33.90 -20.31
C ALA A 18 -0.51 33.88 -18.86
N PRO A 19 -1.39 32.93 -18.49
CA PRO A 19 -1.81 32.76 -17.10
C PRO A 19 -0.60 32.61 -16.16
N GLY A 20 -0.56 33.42 -15.11
CA GLY A 20 0.50 33.47 -14.11
C GLY A 20 1.65 34.42 -14.41
N GLN A 21 1.62 35.13 -15.54
CA GLN A 21 2.71 36.03 -15.96
C GLN A 21 2.81 37.30 -15.11
N ASP A 22 1.67 37.86 -14.67
CA ASP A 22 1.62 39.07 -13.86
C ASP A 22 0.42 39.06 -12.90
N ALA A 23 0.36 40.03 -12.00
CA ALA A 23 -0.72 40.14 -11.00
C ALA A 23 -2.11 40.45 -11.62
N GLN A 24 -2.16 40.95 -12.86
CA GLN A 24 -3.43 41.21 -13.56
C GLN A 24 -3.96 39.95 -14.24
N HIS A 25 -3.10 38.98 -14.53
CA HIS A 25 -3.42 37.71 -15.18
C HIS A 25 -2.90 36.51 -14.36
N PRO A 26 -3.34 36.34 -13.09
CA PRO A 26 -2.87 35.25 -12.26
C PRO A 26 -3.35 33.90 -12.78
N LEU A 27 -2.57 32.85 -12.51
CA LEU A 27 -3.00 31.48 -12.69
C LEU A 27 -4.04 31.13 -11.61
N ALA A 28 -5.29 30.98 -12.02
CA ALA A 28 -6.37 30.62 -11.12
C ALA A 28 -6.29 29.14 -10.73
N LEU A 29 -6.17 28.87 -9.43
CA LEU A 29 -6.14 27.52 -8.86
C LEU A 29 -7.23 27.37 -7.78
N GLU A 30 -7.76 26.16 -7.63
CA GLU A 30 -8.71 25.81 -6.57
C GLU A 30 -7.98 24.94 -5.51
N ALA A 31 -8.28 25.16 -4.22
CA ALA A 31 -7.70 24.36 -3.13
C ALA A 31 -8.36 22.97 -3.03
N VAL A 32 -8.04 22.08 -3.97
CA VAL A 32 -8.61 20.73 -4.09
C VAL A 32 -7.52 19.64 -4.11
N PRO A 33 -7.85 18.36 -3.82
CA PRO A 33 -6.91 17.26 -3.94
C PRO A 33 -6.23 17.27 -5.31
N GLY A 34 -4.90 17.08 -5.32
CA GLY A 34 -4.05 17.24 -6.50
C GLY A 34 -3.37 18.61 -6.65
N LEU A 35 -3.75 19.63 -5.86
CA LEU A 35 -3.03 20.92 -5.83
C LEU A 35 -1.54 20.73 -5.54
N VAL A 36 -1.19 19.92 -4.55
CA VAL A 36 0.22 19.62 -4.19
C VAL A 36 0.97 19.00 -5.36
N THR A 37 0.36 18.06 -6.09
CA THR A 37 0.96 17.47 -7.30
C THR A 37 1.29 18.54 -8.35
N VAL A 38 0.39 19.51 -8.54
CA VAL A 38 0.61 20.62 -9.49
C VAL A 38 1.72 21.53 -9.00
N LEU A 39 1.74 21.86 -7.70
CA LEU A 39 2.79 22.70 -7.09
C LEU A 39 4.15 22.03 -7.16
N ASP A 40 4.26 20.73 -6.87
CA ASP A 40 5.49 19.96 -7.00
C ASP A 40 6.00 19.94 -8.45
N ALA A 41 5.09 19.77 -9.42
CA ALA A 41 5.45 19.78 -10.83
C ALA A 41 5.97 21.15 -11.27
N ALA A 42 5.31 22.23 -10.88
CA ALA A 42 5.75 23.59 -11.18
C ALA A 42 7.07 23.92 -10.48
N LEU A 43 7.22 23.52 -9.21
CA LEU A 43 8.45 23.68 -8.43
C LEU A 43 9.62 22.96 -9.11
N TYR A 44 9.43 21.69 -9.50
CA TYR A 44 10.46 20.95 -10.22
C TYR A 44 10.88 21.65 -11.52
N ARG A 45 9.93 22.13 -12.32
CA ARG A 45 10.22 22.86 -13.57
C ARG A 45 11.03 24.13 -13.34
N ALA A 46 10.79 24.85 -12.23
CA ALA A 46 11.54 26.05 -11.90
C ALA A 46 13.03 25.77 -11.58
N VAL A 47 13.34 24.56 -11.09
CA VAL A 47 14.71 24.18 -10.68
C VAL A 47 15.30 22.99 -11.46
N GLU A 48 14.65 22.55 -12.52
CA GLU A 48 14.99 21.32 -13.26
C GLU A 48 16.46 21.30 -13.71
N GLY A 49 16.98 22.43 -14.18
CA GLY A 49 18.38 22.59 -14.59
C GLY A 49 19.39 22.37 -13.45
N GLN A 50 18.99 22.63 -12.19
CA GLN A 50 19.83 22.43 -11.01
C GLN A 50 19.75 21.01 -10.43
N LEU A 51 18.70 20.26 -10.76
CA LEU A 51 18.52 18.87 -10.33
C LEU A 51 18.85 17.85 -11.43
N THR A 52 19.30 18.32 -12.60
CA THR A 52 19.52 17.47 -13.77
C THR A 52 20.49 16.34 -13.47
N ALA A 53 21.56 16.60 -12.69
CA ALA A 53 22.53 15.57 -12.32
C ALA A 53 21.87 14.47 -11.47
N THR A 54 21.17 14.84 -10.40
CA THR A 54 20.45 13.90 -9.54
C THR A 54 19.39 13.12 -10.30
N THR A 55 18.57 13.79 -11.11
CA THR A 55 17.52 13.15 -11.93
C THR A 55 18.13 12.16 -12.93
N CYS A 56 19.15 12.55 -13.69
CA CYS A 56 19.80 11.66 -14.65
C CYS A 56 20.48 10.46 -13.97
N ALA A 57 21.15 10.69 -12.84
CA ALA A 57 21.77 9.61 -12.07
C ALA A 57 20.71 8.67 -11.47
N GLY A 58 19.57 9.20 -11.01
CA GLY A 58 18.41 8.43 -10.57
C GLY A 58 17.83 7.56 -11.68
N HIS A 59 17.70 8.10 -12.90
CA HIS A 59 17.27 7.32 -14.08
C HIS A 59 18.26 6.20 -14.42
N ALA A 60 19.56 6.49 -14.36
CA ALA A 60 20.60 5.50 -14.62
C ALA A 60 20.61 4.39 -13.56
N LEU A 61 20.40 4.75 -12.28
CA LEU A 61 20.27 3.80 -11.19
C LEU A 61 19.03 2.92 -11.33
N LEU A 62 17.86 3.52 -11.63
CA LEU A 62 16.64 2.78 -11.92
C LEU A 62 16.83 1.82 -13.09
N SER A 63 17.46 2.28 -14.18
CA SER A 63 17.75 1.43 -15.34
C SER A 63 18.61 0.23 -14.96
N ALA A 64 19.62 0.40 -14.10
CA ALA A 64 20.46 -0.71 -13.66
C ALA A 64 19.69 -1.75 -12.82
N TRP A 65 18.73 -1.32 -12.01
CA TRP A 65 17.84 -2.23 -11.29
C TRP A 65 16.88 -2.96 -12.24
N LEU A 66 16.31 -2.26 -13.23
CA LEU A 66 15.46 -2.91 -14.23
C LEU A 66 16.24 -3.91 -15.10
N ASP A 67 17.49 -3.59 -15.45
CA ASP A 67 18.39 -4.51 -16.14
C ASP A 67 18.67 -5.75 -15.27
N LEU A 68 18.95 -5.58 -13.98
CA LEU A 68 19.14 -6.70 -13.04
C LEU A 68 17.91 -7.62 -13.02
N LYS A 69 16.71 -7.05 -12.92
CA LYS A 69 15.44 -7.79 -12.95
C LYS A 69 15.24 -8.55 -14.25
N HIS A 70 15.53 -7.91 -15.39
CA HIS A 70 15.43 -8.53 -16.70
C HIS A 70 16.38 -9.73 -16.83
N GLN A 71 17.66 -9.56 -16.45
CA GLN A 71 18.64 -10.64 -16.50
C GLN A 71 18.25 -11.80 -15.57
N ALA A 72 17.73 -11.51 -14.37
CA ALA A 72 17.28 -12.55 -13.44
C ALA A 72 16.13 -13.38 -14.02
N ARG A 73 15.18 -12.74 -14.73
CA ARG A 73 14.10 -13.43 -15.43
C ARG A 73 14.62 -14.33 -16.56
N LEU A 74 15.62 -13.88 -17.32
CA LEU A 74 16.25 -14.70 -18.36
C LEU A 74 16.94 -15.93 -17.76
N VAL A 75 17.68 -15.78 -16.66
CA VAL A 75 18.30 -16.91 -15.95
C VAL A 75 17.23 -17.89 -15.49
N LEU A 76 16.17 -17.42 -14.82
CA LEU A 76 15.09 -18.31 -14.34
C LEU A 76 14.42 -19.09 -15.49
N ARG A 77 14.23 -18.47 -16.64
CA ARG A 77 13.66 -19.12 -17.83
C ARG A 77 14.53 -20.26 -18.35
N GLU A 78 15.85 -20.07 -18.36
CA GLU A 78 16.80 -21.10 -18.78
C GLU A 78 16.96 -22.19 -17.71
N LEU A 79 16.96 -21.84 -16.43
CA LEU A 79 17.03 -22.81 -15.33
C LEU A 79 15.82 -23.73 -15.31
N ALA A 80 14.64 -23.26 -15.72
CA ALA A 80 13.43 -24.07 -15.84
C ALA A 80 13.55 -25.21 -16.86
N GLN A 81 14.50 -25.12 -17.81
CA GLN A 81 14.75 -26.16 -18.81
C GLN A 81 15.95 -27.06 -18.46
N SER A 82 16.70 -26.73 -17.41
CA SER A 82 17.90 -27.45 -16.99
C SER A 82 17.56 -28.55 -15.99
N GLU A 83 18.32 -29.64 -15.98
CA GLU A 83 18.23 -30.66 -14.93
C GLU A 83 18.48 -30.05 -13.54
N GLU A 84 17.80 -30.59 -12.52
CA GLU A 84 17.99 -30.17 -11.12
C GLU A 84 19.45 -30.38 -10.71
N SER A 85 20.04 -29.34 -10.10
CA SER A 85 21.37 -29.42 -9.52
C SER A 85 21.49 -28.44 -8.36
N PRO A 86 22.38 -28.69 -7.39
CA PRO A 86 22.60 -27.75 -6.28
C PRO A 86 22.98 -26.34 -6.76
N ARG A 87 23.75 -26.24 -7.86
CA ARG A 87 24.11 -24.95 -8.48
C ARG A 87 22.89 -24.27 -9.09
N ARG A 88 21.99 -25.01 -9.76
CA ARG A 88 20.70 -24.50 -10.28
C ARG A 88 19.87 -23.91 -9.13
N THR A 89 19.68 -24.66 -8.04
CA THR A 89 18.86 -24.20 -6.89
C THR A 89 19.43 -22.93 -6.26
N MET A 90 20.76 -22.84 -6.12
CA MET A 90 21.41 -21.63 -5.63
C MET A 90 21.27 -20.44 -6.61
N ALA A 91 21.42 -20.68 -7.92
CA ALA A 91 21.24 -19.67 -8.94
C ALA A 91 19.79 -19.14 -8.97
N GLU A 92 18.81 -20.05 -8.87
CA GLU A 92 17.40 -19.74 -8.83
C GLU A 92 17.06 -18.88 -7.60
N SER A 93 17.51 -19.28 -6.41
CA SER A 93 17.35 -18.51 -5.18
C SER A 93 17.94 -17.10 -5.30
N PHE A 94 19.13 -16.98 -5.92
CA PHE A 94 19.74 -15.68 -6.16
C PHE A 94 18.92 -14.80 -7.11
N CYS A 95 18.40 -15.37 -8.18
CA CYS A 95 17.58 -14.64 -9.16
C CYS A 95 16.26 -14.16 -8.56
N ARG A 96 15.62 -14.96 -7.71
CA ARG A 96 14.41 -14.54 -6.98
C ARG A 96 14.69 -13.37 -6.05
N LEU A 97 15.76 -13.46 -5.25
CA LEU A 97 16.21 -12.36 -4.40
C LEU A 97 16.56 -11.09 -5.21
N ALA A 98 17.17 -11.25 -6.38
CA ALA A 98 17.47 -10.13 -7.29
C ALA A 98 16.19 -9.45 -7.77
N ILE A 99 15.18 -10.22 -8.18
CA ILE A 99 13.89 -9.68 -8.63
C ILE A 99 13.21 -8.89 -7.50
N GLU A 100 13.12 -9.47 -6.30
CA GLU A 100 12.56 -8.82 -5.09
C GLU A 100 13.29 -7.49 -4.81
N ALA A 101 14.62 -7.52 -4.78
CA ALA A 101 15.42 -6.32 -4.55
C ALA A 101 15.21 -5.24 -5.63
N CYS A 102 15.05 -5.61 -6.89
CA CYS A 102 14.79 -4.66 -7.97
C CYS A 102 13.45 -3.95 -7.80
N GLN A 103 12.45 -4.67 -7.31
CA GLN A 103 11.12 -4.14 -7.14
C GLN A 103 11.04 -3.16 -5.98
N ASP A 104 11.62 -3.54 -4.84
CA ASP A 104 11.81 -2.62 -3.71
C ASP A 104 12.56 -1.36 -4.15
N ALA A 105 13.65 -1.51 -4.92
CA ALA A 105 14.41 -0.37 -5.42
C ALA A 105 13.56 0.50 -6.37
N THR A 106 12.78 -0.11 -7.26
CA THR A 106 11.91 0.59 -8.21
C THR A 106 10.85 1.41 -7.49
N GLU A 107 10.18 0.84 -6.50
CA GLU A 107 9.20 1.54 -5.67
C GLU A 107 9.85 2.72 -4.94
N ARG A 108 10.98 2.50 -4.26
CA ARG A 108 11.70 3.52 -3.48
C ARG A 108 12.25 4.67 -4.34
N LEU A 109 12.61 4.39 -5.59
CA LEU A 109 13.08 5.42 -6.52
C LEU A 109 11.91 6.19 -7.12
N SER A 110 10.76 5.54 -7.34
CA SER A 110 9.63 6.13 -8.06
C SER A 110 8.56 6.77 -7.17
N THR A 111 8.68 6.68 -5.85
CA THR A 111 7.70 7.21 -4.90
C THR A 111 8.23 8.39 -4.08
N ASP A 112 7.36 9.36 -3.81
CA ASP A 112 7.61 10.46 -2.88
C ASP A 112 7.07 10.08 -1.49
N LYS A 113 7.98 9.88 -0.54
CA LYS A 113 7.62 9.54 0.85
C LYS A 113 6.87 10.64 1.58
N LEU A 114 7.13 11.91 1.26
CA LEU A 114 6.33 13.00 1.82
C LEU A 114 4.89 12.85 1.36
N ALA A 115 4.69 12.47 0.10
CA ALA A 115 3.36 12.23 -0.44
C ALA A 115 2.66 11.01 0.15
N GLN A 116 3.41 9.92 0.31
CA GLN A 116 2.91 8.77 1.05
C GLN A 116 2.50 9.15 2.48
N SER A 117 3.30 9.96 3.18
CA SER A 117 2.96 10.37 4.56
C SER A 117 1.75 11.30 4.65
N ALA A 118 1.48 12.08 3.60
CA ALA A 118 0.34 12.97 3.50
C ALA A 118 -0.98 12.22 3.22
N ASN A 119 -0.89 11.10 2.49
CA ASN A 119 -2.02 10.28 2.08
C ASN A 119 -2.51 9.25 3.13
N LEU A 120 -1.88 9.15 4.31
CA LEU A 120 -2.30 8.16 5.31
C LEU A 120 -3.64 8.56 5.95
N SER A 121 -4.68 7.82 5.56
CA SER A 121 -6.06 7.92 6.01
C SER A 121 -6.28 7.25 7.37
N ASP A 122 -6.12 8.00 8.45
CA ASP A 122 -7.27 8.21 9.34
C ASP A 122 -7.04 9.36 10.34
N PRO A 123 -7.82 10.46 10.28
CA PRO A 123 -7.85 11.44 11.35
C PRO A 123 -8.44 10.89 12.67
N TYR A 124 -9.06 9.71 12.70
CA TYR A 124 -9.70 9.15 13.91
C TYR A 124 -8.76 8.34 14.84
N THR A 125 -7.46 8.29 14.58
CA THR A 125 -6.49 7.80 15.58
C THR A 125 -5.76 8.95 16.27
N THR A 126 -6.50 9.94 16.79
CA THR A 126 -5.96 10.73 17.91
C THR A 126 -5.71 9.78 19.07
N THR A 127 -4.47 9.32 19.15
CA THR A 127 -3.88 8.79 20.36
C THR A 127 -4.01 9.88 21.41
N ILE A 128 -4.93 9.69 22.37
CA ILE A 128 -4.78 10.30 23.69
C ILE A 128 -3.58 9.61 24.34
N ALA A 129 -2.38 9.97 23.89
CA ALA A 129 -1.15 9.62 24.57
C ALA A 129 -0.93 10.69 25.65
N GLY A 130 -1.00 10.26 26.90
CA GLY A 130 -1.01 11.12 28.07
C GLY A 130 0.25 11.98 28.23
N GLY A 131 0.04 13.20 28.72
CA GLY A 131 1.08 14.16 29.06
C GLY A 131 0.55 15.42 29.74
N SER A 132 0.05 15.25 30.98
CA SER A 132 -0.01 16.23 32.09
C SER A 132 -0.59 17.65 31.89
N ASN A 133 -1.74 17.83 32.56
CA ASN A 133 -2.21 18.97 33.37
C ASN A 133 -2.78 20.26 32.73
N THR A 134 -4.06 20.43 33.09
CA THR A 134 -4.79 21.67 33.42
C THR A 134 -5.14 22.61 32.27
N VAL A 135 -6.41 22.58 31.82
CA VAL A 135 -7.48 23.55 32.17
C VAL A 135 -8.64 23.42 31.15
N LEU A 136 -9.86 23.23 31.68
CA LEU A 136 -11.20 23.41 31.05
C LEU A 136 -11.68 22.37 30.02
N SER A 137 -12.12 21.21 30.53
CA SER A 137 -13.20 20.41 29.92
C SER A 137 -14.38 20.42 30.89
N GLY A 138 -15.49 21.01 30.47
CA GLY A 138 -16.73 21.05 31.23
C GLY A 138 -17.90 21.31 30.30
N VAL A 139 -18.88 20.38 30.34
CA VAL A 139 -20.23 20.42 29.74
C VAL A 139 -20.23 20.18 28.22
N GLY A 140 -20.88 19.16 27.63
CA GLY A 140 -21.78 18.13 28.10
C GLY A 140 -22.60 17.63 26.90
N VAL A 141 -22.18 16.53 26.26
CA VAL A 141 -23.05 15.72 25.39
C VAL A 141 -22.78 14.25 25.73
N HIS A 142 -23.37 13.83 26.84
CA HIS A 142 -23.60 12.43 27.18
C HIS A 142 -25.04 12.10 26.78
N GLY A 143 -25.20 11.23 25.80
CA GLY A 143 -26.50 10.68 25.43
C GLY A 143 -26.54 10.15 24.00
N ILE A 144 -25.90 9.00 23.77
CA ILE A 144 -26.54 7.72 23.39
C ILE A 144 -25.55 6.64 23.83
N ARG A 145 -25.88 5.94 24.92
CA ARG A 145 -25.21 4.73 25.39
C ARG A 145 -26.30 3.79 25.91
N SER A 146 -26.69 2.84 25.07
CA SER A 146 -27.29 1.51 25.35
C SER A 146 -27.71 0.97 23.97
N GLY A 147 -27.25 -0.17 23.46
CA GLY A 147 -27.15 -1.44 24.16
C GLY A 147 -25.76 -2.04 24.29
N VAL A 148 -25.59 -2.65 25.46
CA VAL A 148 -24.61 -3.67 25.80
C VAL A 148 -24.99 -4.94 25.05
N LEU A 149 -24.12 -5.37 24.13
CA LEU A 149 -23.79 -6.77 23.94
C LEU A 149 -22.27 -6.86 24.06
N ASP A 150 -21.82 -7.79 24.89
CA ASP A 150 -20.42 -8.00 25.26
C ASP A 150 -19.54 -8.24 24.03
N SER A 151 -18.65 -7.29 23.74
CA SER A 151 -17.38 -7.56 23.07
C SER A 151 -16.29 -6.85 23.87
N GLN A 152 -15.75 -7.54 24.88
CA GLN A 152 -14.45 -7.19 25.41
C GLN A 152 -13.40 -7.53 24.35
N LYS A 153 -12.53 -6.54 24.07
CA LYS A 153 -11.31 -6.57 23.22
C LYS A 153 -11.48 -6.01 21.80
N GLU A 154 -11.95 -4.78 21.69
CA GLU A 154 -11.53 -3.94 20.57
C GLU A 154 -10.08 -3.52 20.78
N THR A 155 -9.22 -4.12 19.96
CA THR A 155 -7.78 -3.94 19.96
C THR A 155 -7.41 -3.52 18.54
N GLY A 156 -7.09 -2.25 18.37
CA GLY A 156 -7.07 -1.55 17.09
C GLY A 156 -5.80 -0.74 16.88
N ARG A 157 -4.73 -1.41 16.43
CA ARG A 157 -3.69 -0.75 15.61
C ARG A 157 -3.69 -1.37 14.23
N ARG A 158 -3.94 -0.52 13.25
CA ARG A 158 -4.02 -0.84 11.83
C ARG A 158 -2.66 -1.26 11.32
N PHE A 159 -2.66 -2.21 10.41
CA PHE A 159 -1.61 -2.30 9.39
C PHE A 159 -1.45 -0.91 8.75
N ILE A 160 -0.30 -0.65 8.12
CA ILE A 160 -0.29 0.34 7.05
C ILE A 160 -1.32 -0.21 6.06
N SER A 161 -2.57 0.27 6.14
CA SER A 161 -3.51 -0.01 5.07
C SER A 161 -2.83 0.58 3.86
N GLU A 162 -2.56 -0.24 2.85
CA GLU A 162 -2.34 0.30 1.51
C GLU A 162 -3.33 1.43 1.33
N GLN A 163 -2.82 2.61 1.01
CA GLN A 163 -3.67 3.74 0.67
C GLN A 163 -4.62 3.24 -0.39
N ARG A 164 -5.88 3.06 -0.01
CA ARG A 164 -6.91 2.77 -0.99
C ARG A 164 -6.81 3.91 -2.00
N PRO A 165 -7.00 3.67 -3.31
CA PRO A 165 -7.03 4.77 -4.27
C PRO A 165 -8.00 5.90 -3.87
N LYS A 166 -9.02 5.58 -3.05
CA LYS A 166 -10.00 6.51 -2.47
C LYS A 166 -9.47 7.38 -1.31
N ASP A 167 -8.30 7.07 -0.76
CA ASP A 167 -7.70 7.70 0.42
C ASP A 167 -6.50 8.61 0.11
N CYS A 168 -6.10 8.68 -1.17
CA CYS A 168 -5.02 9.54 -1.62
C CYS A 168 -5.51 10.98 -1.84
N TRP A 169 -4.85 11.93 -1.19
CA TRP A 169 -5.03 13.38 -1.38
C TRP A 169 -4.08 13.95 -2.44
N GLU A 170 -2.96 13.26 -2.66
CA GLU A 170 -1.92 13.57 -3.64
C GLU A 170 -1.37 12.29 -4.29
N THR A 171 -0.66 12.43 -5.40
CA THR A 171 -0.06 11.27 -6.08
C THR A 171 1.15 10.79 -5.28
N SER A 172 1.31 9.48 -5.06
CA SER A 172 2.51 8.96 -4.39
C SER A 172 3.73 8.94 -5.33
N ARG A 173 3.53 9.22 -6.62
CA ARG A 173 4.58 9.25 -7.64
C ARG A 173 5.57 10.38 -7.34
N LEU A 174 6.85 10.12 -7.58
CA LEU A 174 7.87 11.16 -7.47
C LEU A 174 7.70 12.19 -8.59
N ILE A 175 7.30 13.41 -8.24
CA ILE A 175 7.17 14.53 -9.17
C ILE A 175 8.37 15.47 -9.08
N CYS A 176 8.78 15.83 -7.86
CA CYS A 176 9.92 16.70 -7.59
C CYS A 176 10.90 15.98 -6.66
N PRO A 177 12.10 15.58 -7.11
CA PRO A 177 13.10 15.01 -6.22
C PRO A 177 13.58 16.04 -5.19
N ASP A 178 13.72 15.61 -3.94
CA ASP A 178 14.25 16.41 -2.84
C ASP A 178 15.31 15.61 -2.06
N TYR A 179 15.88 16.24 -1.04
CA TYR A 179 16.96 15.65 -0.25
C TYR A 179 16.52 14.38 0.50
N VAL A 180 15.31 14.36 1.06
CA VAL A 180 14.81 13.24 1.86
C VAL A 180 14.56 12.03 0.97
N TRP A 181 13.99 12.26 -0.22
CA TRP A 181 13.88 11.22 -1.24
C TRP A 181 15.26 10.65 -1.60
N ALA A 182 16.22 11.52 -1.97
CA ALA A 182 17.52 11.05 -2.45
C ALA A 182 18.28 10.22 -1.40
N ASP A 183 18.31 10.69 -0.15
CA ASP A 183 18.97 9.99 0.97
C ASP A 183 18.30 8.64 1.27
N ASP A 184 16.97 8.59 1.27
CA ASP A 184 16.23 7.35 1.53
C ASP A 184 16.37 6.33 0.39
N SER A 185 16.26 6.77 -0.87
CA SER A 185 16.43 5.91 -2.03
C SER A 185 17.84 5.33 -2.06
N TYR A 186 18.87 6.15 -1.79
CA TYR A 186 20.26 5.68 -1.71
C TYR A 186 20.44 4.65 -0.59
N THR A 187 20.01 4.97 0.63
CA THR A 187 20.15 4.09 1.80
C THR A 187 19.41 2.76 1.61
N SER A 188 18.23 2.80 0.99
CA SER A 188 17.46 1.60 0.66
C SER A 188 18.15 0.76 -0.41
N CYS A 189 18.56 1.35 -1.52
CA CYS A 189 19.34 0.65 -2.56
C CYS A 189 20.62 0.03 -1.99
N GLN A 190 21.30 0.72 -1.07
CA GLN A 190 22.53 0.21 -0.44
C GLN A 190 22.26 -1.00 0.45
N ARG A 191 21.14 -1.04 1.17
CA ARG A 191 20.73 -2.21 1.94
C ARG A 191 20.44 -3.39 1.03
N LEU A 192 19.64 -3.17 -0.03
CA LEU A 192 19.29 -4.20 -1.02
C LEU A 192 20.53 -4.81 -1.68
N MET A 193 21.49 -3.96 -2.07
CA MET A 193 22.79 -4.40 -2.57
C MET A 193 23.56 -5.27 -1.57
N ARG A 194 23.59 -4.89 -0.29
CA ARG A 194 24.20 -5.70 0.76
C ARG A 194 23.52 -7.08 0.88
N HIS A 195 22.19 -7.16 0.73
CA HIS A 195 21.49 -8.45 0.72
C HIS A 195 21.90 -9.32 -0.46
N LEU A 196 22.00 -8.78 -1.67
CA LEU A 196 22.44 -9.51 -2.86
C LEU A 196 23.87 -10.04 -2.72
N THR A 197 24.80 -9.19 -2.29
CA THR A 197 26.22 -9.55 -2.12
C THR A 197 26.47 -10.59 -1.01
N ARG A 198 25.54 -10.75 -0.06
CA ARG A 198 25.64 -11.77 0.99
C ARG A 198 25.13 -13.14 0.55
N HIS A 199 24.46 -13.23 -0.59
CA HIS A 199 23.90 -14.49 -1.07
C HIS A 199 25.01 -15.49 -1.41
N ALA A 200 24.81 -16.77 -1.07
CA ALA A 200 25.84 -17.81 -1.21
C ALA A 200 26.34 -17.94 -2.66
N PHE A 201 25.41 -17.89 -3.62
CA PHE A 201 25.72 -17.95 -5.06
C PHE A 201 26.61 -16.81 -5.56
N TYR A 202 26.49 -15.61 -4.99
CA TYR A 202 27.34 -14.47 -5.34
C TYR A 202 28.78 -14.69 -4.86
N ASN A 203 28.93 -15.14 -3.60
CA ASN A 203 30.23 -15.39 -3.00
C ASN A 203 30.99 -16.55 -3.67
N ASP A 204 30.28 -17.61 -4.07
CA ASP A 204 30.87 -18.75 -4.77
C ASP A 204 31.53 -18.32 -6.09
N ASN A 205 30.90 -17.44 -6.86
CA ASN A 205 31.43 -16.96 -8.13
C ASN A 205 32.50 -15.86 -8.00
N ASN A 206 32.46 -15.02 -6.94
CA ASN A 206 33.50 -14.00 -6.71
C ASN A 206 34.86 -14.59 -6.33
N ASN A 207 34.85 -15.64 -5.51
CA ASN A 207 36.08 -16.33 -5.11
C ASN A 207 36.75 -17.05 -6.29
N HIS A 208 36.04 -17.17 -7.42
CA HIS A 208 36.54 -17.82 -8.61
C HIS A 208 37.35 -16.93 -9.57
N HIS A 209 37.50 -15.62 -9.30
CA HIS A 209 38.36 -14.80 -10.16
C HIS A 209 39.87 -15.06 -9.96
N ASP A 210 40.27 -15.70 -8.85
CA ASP A 210 41.64 -16.20 -8.59
C ASP A 210 41.90 -17.63 -9.15
N VAL A 211 40.99 -18.17 -9.97
CA VAL A 211 40.96 -19.58 -10.40
C VAL A 211 41.99 -19.96 -11.47
N ALA A 212 42.78 -19.01 -11.97
CA ALA A 212 44.01 -19.39 -12.69
C ALA A 212 44.91 -20.30 -11.83
N GLN A 213 44.85 -20.21 -10.48
CA GLN A 213 45.58 -21.10 -9.57
C GLN A 213 44.75 -22.30 -9.04
N GLN A 214 43.43 -22.21 -8.96
CA GLN A 214 42.58 -23.31 -8.43
C GLN A 214 42.11 -24.33 -9.48
N LEU A 215 42.33 -24.07 -10.78
CA LEU A 215 42.06 -25.06 -11.85
C LEU A 215 42.89 -26.34 -11.75
N LEU A 216 43.92 -26.38 -10.89
CA LEU A 216 44.79 -27.54 -10.74
C LEU A 216 44.41 -28.48 -9.57
N TYR A 217 43.53 -28.11 -8.63
CA TYR A 217 43.34 -28.88 -7.39
C TYR A 217 41.89 -29.05 -6.88
N GLY A 218 40.86 -28.65 -7.63
CA GLY A 218 39.45 -28.85 -7.24
C GLY A 218 38.90 -30.24 -7.59
N THR A 219 38.17 -30.89 -6.69
CA THR A 219 37.57 -32.21 -6.94
C THR A 219 36.43 -32.13 -7.99
N PRO A 220 36.38 -33.05 -8.97
CA PRO A 220 35.45 -32.99 -10.11
C PRO A 220 33.96 -33.24 -9.75
N LYS A 221 33.65 -33.62 -8.51
CA LYS A 221 32.28 -34.01 -8.09
C LYS A 221 31.35 -32.84 -7.71
N GLN A 222 31.83 -31.59 -7.70
CA GLN A 222 31.02 -30.41 -7.31
C GLN A 222 30.68 -29.46 -8.46
N ARG A 223 31.10 -29.74 -9.70
CA ARG A 223 30.89 -28.82 -10.83
C ARG A 223 29.86 -29.36 -11.81
N VAL A 224 28.63 -29.57 -11.36
CA VAL A 224 27.49 -29.60 -12.30
C VAL A 224 27.35 -28.16 -12.79
N ARG A 225 27.79 -27.92 -14.04
CA ARG A 225 27.67 -26.61 -14.69
C ARG A 225 26.22 -26.40 -15.09
N LEU A 226 25.78 -25.15 -15.04
CA LEU A 226 24.50 -24.79 -15.67
C LEU A 226 24.63 -24.94 -17.19
N SER A 227 23.51 -24.89 -17.91
CA SER A 227 23.55 -24.80 -19.37
C SER A 227 24.45 -23.63 -19.81
N ALA A 228 25.11 -23.74 -20.97
CA ALA A 228 26.03 -22.70 -21.44
C ALA A 228 25.34 -21.32 -21.52
N LEU A 229 24.06 -21.31 -21.92
CA LEU A 229 23.23 -20.12 -21.98
C LEU A 229 22.87 -19.58 -20.59
N ALA A 230 22.53 -20.45 -19.63
CA ALA A 230 22.29 -20.04 -18.25
C ALA A 230 23.55 -19.47 -17.58
N GLU A 231 24.73 -20.07 -17.79
CA GLU A 231 26.01 -19.52 -17.28
C GLU A 231 26.29 -18.14 -17.92
N GLN A 232 25.98 -17.95 -19.20
CA GLN A 232 26.13 -16.64 -19.85
C GLN A 232 25.21 -15.58 -19.23
N TYR A 233 23.93 -15.87 -19.02
CA TYR A 233 23.01 -14.93 -18.37
C TYR A 233 23.37 -14.67 -16.90
N VAL A 234 23.80 -15.71 -16.18
CA VAL A 234 24.32 -15.57 -14.80
C VAL A 234 25.53 -14.65 -14.77
N ALA A 235 26.47 -14.79 -15.72
CA ALA A 235 27.65 -13.92 -15.77
C ALA A 235 27.25 -12.45 -16.01
N ILE A 236 26.27 -12.19 -16.87
CA ILE A 236 25.74 -10.84 -17.10
C ILE A 236 25.05 -10.32 -15.83
N LEU A 237 24.20 -11.12 -15.19
CA LEU A 237 23.52 -10.79 -13.94
C LEU A 237 24.52 -10.41 -12.84
N LEU A 238 25.55 -11.23 -12.63
CA LEU A 238 26.61 -10.97 -11.66
C LEU A 238 27.37 -9.70 -11.98
N ARG A 239 27.66 -9.43 -13.25
CA ARG A 239 28.31 -8.18 -13.67
C ARG A 239 27.46 -6.94 -13.37
N VAL A 240 26.13 -7.03 -13.50
CA VAL A 240 25.23 -5.93 -13.11
C VAL A 240 25.35 -5.66 -11.60
N VAL A 241 25.40 -6.70 -10.77
CA VAL A 241 25.56 -6.57 -9.30
C VAL A 241 26.97 -6.10 -8.91
N GLN A 242 28.02 -6.59 -9.56
CA GLN A 242 29.41 -6.27 -9.22
C GLN A 242 29.83 -4.89 -9.70
N ASP A 243 29.45 -4.51 -10.92
CA ASP A 243 29.97 -3.32 -11.59
C ASP A 243 28.91 -2.24 -11.73
N SER A 244 27.80 -2.57 -12.40
CA SER A 244 26.82 -1.57 -12.85
C SER A 244 26.14 -0.89 -11.66
N LEU A 245 25.54 -1.67 -10.75
CA LEU A 245 24.81 -1.13 -9.61
C LEU A 245 25.70 -0.30 -8.67
N PRO A 246 26.88 -0.77 -8.21
CA PRO A 246 27.78 0.04 -7.39
C PRO A 246 28.21 1.34 -8.08
N CYS A 247 28.50 1.28 -9.38
CA CYS A 247 28.88 2.46 -10.17
C CYS A 247 27.72 3.47 -10.25
N ARG A 248 26.49 3.02 -10.59
CA ARG A 248 25.31 3.90 -10.65
C ARG A 248 24.91 4.45 -9.29
N MET A 249 25.06 3.66 -8.23
CA MET A 249 24.84 4.11 -6.87
C MET A 249 25.83 5.19 -6.43
N ALA A 250 27.11 5.04 -6.77
CA ALA A 250 28.13 6.05 -6.50
C ALA A 250 27.86 7.34 -7.29
N GLN A 251 27.47 7.21 -8.57
CA GLN A 251 27.05 8.35 -9.39
C GLN A 251 25.84 9.07 -8.81
N PHE A 252 24.81 8.32 -8.39
CA PHE A 252 23.61 8.88 -7.76
C PHE A 252 23.93 9.61 -6.47
N LYS A 253 24.75 9.01 -5.59
CA LYS A 253 25.19 9.66 -4.35
C LYS A 253 25.95 10.95 -4.62
N ALA A 254 26.93 10.91 -5.51
CA ALA A 254 27.73 12.09 -5.84
C ALA A 254 26.88 13.21 -6.44
N ALA A 255 25.92 12.86 -7.30
CA ALA A 255 24.97 13.83 -7.86
C ALA A 255 24.05 14.43 -6.79
N ALA A 256 23.47 13.59 -5.91
CA ALA A 256 22.61 14.05 -4.81
C ALA A 256 23.36 14.94 -3.81
N GLU A 257 24.64 14.65 -3.53
CA GLU A 257 25.50 15.48 -2.69
C GLU A 257 25.84 16.82 -3.36
N ALA A 258 26.11 16.81 -4.67
CA ALA A 258 26.35 18.02 -5.45
C ALA A 258 25.11 18.93 -5.49
N ASP A 259 23.92 18.36 -5.65
CA ASP A 259 22.65 19.09 -5.70
C ASP A 259 22.04 19.32 -4.29
N SER A 260 22.77 18.97 -3.22
CA SER A 260 22.23 18.88 -1.85
C SER A 260 21.67 20.21 -1.31
N VAL A 261 22.25 21.34 -1.70
CA VAL A 261 21.75 22.67 -1.28
C VAL A 261 20.36 22.93 -1.86
N VAL A 262 20.19 22.63 -3.15
CA VAL A 262 18.93 22.85 -3.87
C VAL A 262 17.89 21.85 -3.37
N SER A 263 18.24 20.57 -3.26
CA SER A 263 17.31 19.53 -2.82
C SER A 263 16.86 19.68 -1.36
N LYS A 264 17.72 20.23 -0.48
CA LYS A 264 17.33 20.62 0.89
C LYS A 264 16.39 21.82 0.91
N ARG A 265 16.64 22.83 0.07
CA ARG A 265 15.71 23.97 -0.10
C ARG A 265 14.34 23.48 -0.57
N LEU A 266 14.30 22.60 -1.57
CA LEU A 266 13.04 22.04 -2.08
C LEU A 266 12.25 21.29 -1.02
N TYR A 267 12.93 20.50 -0.18
CA TYR A 267 12.30 19.83 0.95
C TYR A 267 11.61 20.84 1.89
N LEU A 268 12.31 21.92 2.26
CA LEU A 268 11.75 22.96 3.13
C LEU A 268 10.56 23.67 2.47
N VAL A 269 10.68 24.04 1.19
CA VAL A 269 9.61 24.67 0.42
C VAL A 269 8.38 23.77 0.33
N LYS A 270 8.56 22.46 0.07
CA LYS A 270 7.46 21.49 0.09
C LYS A 270 6.76 21.47 1.44
N CYS A 271 7.50 21.49 2.55
CA CYS A 271 6.93 21.53 3.89
C CYS A 271 6.09 22.80 4.15
N GLU A 272 6.47 23.94 3.56
CA GLU A 272 5.76 25.23 3.75
C GLU A 272 4.30 25.18 3.27
N TYR A 273 3.99 24.56 2.12
CA TYR A 273 2.62 24.49 1.61
C TYR A 273 1.89 23.18 1.92
N ARG A 274 2.60 22.05 2.07
CA ARG A 274 1.93 20.75 2.32
C ARG A 274 1.26 20.67 3.69
N ALA A 275 1.89 21.21 4.74
CA ALA A 275 1.30 21.19 6.07
C ALA A 275 0.01 22.05 6.15
N PRO A 276 0.01 23.32 5.70
CA PRO A 276 -1.22 24.11 5.61
C PRO A 276 -2.30 23.46 4.74
N PHE A 277 -1.92 22.86 3.62
CA PHE A 277 -2.87 22.20 2.73
C PHE A 277 -3.57 21.04 3.41
N ARG A 278 -2.82 20.18 4.10
CA ARG A 278 -3.38 19.10 4.92
C ARG A 278 -4.32 19.63 5.99
N THR A 279 -3.88 20.63 6.76
CA THR A 279 -4.69 21.25 7.83
C THR A 279 -5.99 21.86 7.27
N PHE A 280 -5.95 22.44 6.08
CA PHE A 280 -7.13 22.92 5.36
C PHE A 280 -8.07 21.77 4.97
N LEU A 281 -7.57 20.69 4.36
CA LEU A 281 -8.39 19.53 3.97
C LEU A 281 -9.05 18.84 5.17
N GLU A 282 -8.33 18.70 6.28
CA GLU A 282 -8.87 18.17 7.54
C GLU A 282 -10.00 19.05 8.09
N ALA A 283 -9.87 20.38 7.99
CA ALA A 283 -10.94 21.30 8.37
C ALA A 283 -12.14 21.20 7.40
N HIS A 284 -11.90 21.09 6.10
CA HIS A 284 -12.95 20.90 5.09
C HIS A 284 -13.75 19.62 5.37
N GLN A 285 -13.07 18.50 5.64
CA GLN A 285 -13.73 17.26 6.04
C GLN A 285 -14.51 17.42 7.35
N SER A 286 -13.98 18.17 8.31
CA SER A 286 -14.66 18.42 9.58
C SER A 286 -15.97 19.19 9.38
N VAL A 287 -16.00 20.15 8.47
CA VAL A 287 -17.21 20.90 8.09
C VAL A 287 -18.21 19.98 7.39
N GLN A 288 -17.77 19.12 6.47
CA GLN A 288 -18.66 18.18 5.76
C GLN A 288 -19.32 17.14 6.66
N ARG A 289 -18.63 16.72 7.71
CA ARG A 289 -19.17 15.76 8.69
C ARG A 289 -20.13 16.41 9.68
N ALA A 290 -20.16 17.73 9.75
CA ALA A 290 -20.99 18.46 10.67
C ALA A 290 -22.35 18.79 10.02
N PRO A 291 -23.44 18.91 10.80
CA PRO A 291 -24.71 19.37 10.27
C PRO A 291 -24.57 20.80 9.73
N SER A 292 -25.36 21.15 8.72
CA SER A 292 -25.34 22.52 8.19
C SER A 292 -25.86 23.51 9.22
N ILE A 293 -25.29 24.72 9.24
CA ILE A 293 -25.72 25.79 10.15
C ILE A 293 -27.20 26.15 9.94
N GLN A 294 -27.68 26.05 8.70
CA GLN A 294 -29.09 26.24 8.35
C GLN A 294 -29.97 25.19 9.02
N ALA A 295 -29.60 23.90 8.95
CA ALA A 295 -30.35 22.84 9.60
C ALA A 295 -30.45 23.06 11.12
N VAL A 296 -29.34 23.41 11.78
CA VAL A 296 -29.35 23.74 13.22
C VAL A 296 -30.23 24.96 13.50
N GLY A 297 -30.14 25.98 12.65
CA GLY A 297 -30.98 27.19 12.70
C GLY A 297 -32.47 26.88 12.59
N ASP A 298 -32.87 25.98 11.69
CA ASP A 298 -34.26 25.56 11.52
C ASP A 298 -34.81 24.85 12.77
N TYR A 299 -33.98 24.06 13.45
CA TYR A 299 -34.34 23.43 14.73
C TYR A 299 -34.44 24.46 15.87
N LEU A 300 -33.53 25.43 15.93
CA LEU A 300 -33.56 26.52 16.92
C LEU A 300 -34.75 27.47 16.71
N ALA A 301 -35.03 27.85 15.46
CA ALA A 301 -36.14 28.73 15.08
C ALA A 301 -37.49 28.03 15.26
N SER A 302 -37.53 26.70 15.20
CA SER A 302 -38.68 25.88 15.56
C SER A 302 -38.91 25.88 17.08
N THR A 303 -39.26 27.05 17.62
CA THR A 303 -39.85 27.24 18.97
C THR A 303 -41.28 26.68 19.02
N GLN A 304 -41.49 25.54 18.35
CA GLN A 304 -42.80 24.95 18.18
C GLN A 304 -43.22 24.21 19.44
N PRO A 305 -44.53 24.12 19.74
CA PRO A 305 -45.03 23.43 20.91
C PRO A 305 -44.46 22.01 20.99
N ALA A 306 -44.15 21.54 22.21
CA ALA A 306 -43.61 20.21 22.51
C ALA A 306 -44.11 19.04 21.61
N PRO A 307 -45.41 18.94 21.26
CA PRO A 307 -45.89 17.92 20.31
C PRO A 307 -45.18 17.91 18.95
N ILE A 308 -44.81 19.07 18.40
CA ILE A 308 -44.23 19.16 17.05
C ILE A 308 -42.75 18.76 17.08
N LYS A 309 -42.02 19.10 18.15
CA LYS A 309 -40.66 18.60 18.36
C LYS A 309 -40.65 17.07 18.47
N GLN A 310 -41.59 16.50 19.22
CA GLN A 310 -41.72 15.05 19.35
C GLN A 310 -42.11 14.39 18.03
N GLN A 311 -42.95 15.04 17.21
CA GLN A 311 -43.30 14.55 15.88
C GLN A 311 -42.08 14.53 14.94
N ARG A 312 -41.29 15.60 14.91
CA ARG A 312 -40.05 15.65 14.11
C ARG A 312 -39.02 14.61 14.56
N GLN A 313 -38.85 14.43 15.86
CA GLN A 313 -37.98 13.38 16.41
C GLN A 313 -38.42 11.99 15.93
N LYS A 314 -39.72 11.68 16.06
CA LYS A 314 -40.28 10.41 15.57
C LYS A 314 -40.09 10.26 14.06
N GLN A 315 -40.29 11.33 13.29
CA GLN A 315 -40.10 11.30 11.84
C GLN A 315 -38.64 11.04 11.47
N ALA A 316 -37.68 11.77 12.05
CA ALA A 316 -36.25 11.59 11.77
C ALA A 316 -35.76 10.19 12.17
N GLN A 317 -36.21 9.68 13.32
CA GLN A 317 -35.92 8.30 13.74
C GLN A 317 -36.55 7.26 12.80
N ALA A 318 -37.79 7.48 12.35
CA ALA A 318 -38.45 6.61 11.39
C ALA A 318 -37.76 6.62 10.02
N THR A 319 -37.29 7.78 9.56
CA THR A 319 -36.50 7.90 8.32
C THR A 319 -35.17 7.17 8.44
N LEU A 320 -34.43 7.35 9.54
CA LEU A 320 -33.18 6.62 9.77
C LEU A 320 -33.43 5.11 9.84
N GLN A 321 -34.44 4.67 10.57
CA GLN A 321 -34.80 3.26 10.67
C GLN A 321 -35.16 2.68 9.30
N ALA A 322 -35.96 3.40 8.50
CA ALA A 322 -36.31 2.97 7.15
C ALA A 322 -35.10 2.84 6.22
N LEU A 323 -34.10 3.71 6.35
CA LEU A 323 -32.85 3.61 5.59
C LEU A 323 -31.98 2.44 6.07
N LEU A 324 -31.90 2.19 7.39
CA LEU A 324 -31.18 1.04 7.95
C LEU A 324 -31.84 -0.30 7.60
N GLU A 325 -33.17 -0.30 7.42
CA GLU A 325 -33.97 -1.45 6.98
C GLU A 325 -33.98 -1.64 5.45
N THR A 326 -33.19 -0.85 4.71
CA THR A 326 -33.04 -1.01 3.27
C THR A 326 -32.58 -2.45 2.97
N PRO A 327 -33.34 -3.23 2.17
CA PRO A 327 -33.07 -4.65 1.98
C PRO A 327 -31.64 -4.96 1.52
N GLN A 328 -31.10 -4.13 0.62
CA GLN A 328 -29.74 -4.30 0.10
C GLN A 328 -28.67 -4.12 1.19
N LEU A 329 -28.88 -3.20 2.14
CA LEU A 329 -27.96 -2.99 3.26
C LEU A 329 -28.03 -4.17 4.24
N LEU A 330 -29.24 -4.62 4.58
CA LEU A 330 -29.43 -5.77 5.46
C LEU A 330 -28.82 -7.04 4.86
N GLU A 331 -29.00 -7.26 3.55
CA GLU A 331 -28.39 -8.36 2.82
C GLU A 331 -26.85 -8.26 2.85
N ALA A 332 -26.29 -7.08 2.53
CA ALA A 332 -24.84 -6.88 2.57
C ALA A 332 -24.24 -7.07 3.98
N LEU A 333 -24.95 -6.65 5.04
CA LEU A 333 -24.54 -6.85 6.43
C LEU A 333 -24.67 -8.32 6.87
N ALA A 334 -25.70 -9.03 6.41
CA ALA A 334 -25.84 -10.45 6.66
C ALA A 334 -24.68 -11.22 6.01
N CYS A 335 -24.37 -10.92 4.75
CA CYS A 335 -23.20 -11.49 4.08
C CYS A 335 -21.89 -11.15 4.81
N GLU A 336 -21.68 -9.92 5.28
CA GLU A 336 -20.47 -9.57 6.06
C GLU A 336 -20.34 -10.44 7.31
N ARG A 337 -21.42 -10.60 8.08
CA ARG A 337 -21.42 -11.42 9.30
C ARG A 337 -21.14 -12.90 8.99
N ASP A 338 -21.73 -13.41 7.93
CA ASP A 338 -21.53 -14.81 7.53
C ASP A 338 -20.10 -15.03 6.99
N ALA A 339 -19.54 -14.04 6.28
CA ALA A 339 -18.14 -14.03 5.85
C ALA A 339 -17.18 -13.98 7.04
N GLU A 340 -17.45 -13.15 8.07
CA GLU A 340 -16.67 -13.11 9.31
C GLU A 340 -16.70 -14.47 10.03
N GLY A 341 -17.88 -15.08 10.12
CA GLY A 341 -18.02 -16.44 10.67
C GLY A 341 -17.15 -17.45 9.93
N MET A 342 -17.15 -17.39 8.59
CA MET A 342 -16.33 -18.27 7.76
C MET A 342 -14.83 -17.98 7.92
N GLU A 343 -14.44 -16.71 8.05
CA GLU A 343 -13.06 -16.30 8.31
C GLU A 343 -12.53 -16.94 9.60
N VAL A 344 -13.34 -16.95 10.65
CA VAL A 344 -13.01 -17.58 11.94
C VAL A 344 -12.82 -19.09 11.80
N GLU A 345 -13.69 -19.78 11.08
CA GLU A 345 -13.56 -21.24 10.89
C GLU A 345 -12.32 -21.61 10.08
N VAL A 346 -12.03 -20.88 8.99
CA VAL A 346 -10.81 -21.05 8.19
C VAL A 346 -9.56 -20.76 9.04
N ALA A 347 -9.60 -19.72 9.88
CA ALA A 347 -8.52 -19.40 10.81
C ALA A 347 -8.29 -20.53 11.83
N LYS A 348 -9.34 -21.12 12.39
CA LYS A 348 -9.24 -22.28 13.32
C LYS A 348 -8.60 -23.48 12.64
N ALA A 349 -9.00 -23.78 11.41
CA ALA A 349 -8.42 -24.90 10.64
C ALA A 349 -6.92 -24.70 10.35
N LEU A 350 -6.49 -23.45 10.10
CA LEU A 350 -5.09 -23.12 9.82
C LEU A 350 -4.22 -22.98 11.07
N PHE A 351 -4.82 -22.71 12.23
CA PHE A 351 -4.10 -22.39 13.46
C PHE A 351 -2.99 -23.41 13.79
N PRO A 352 -3.23 -24.74 13.77
CA PRO A 352 -2.18 -25.73 14.02
C PRO A 352 -0.97 -25.59 13.07
N PHE A 353 -1.22 -25.32 11.78
CA PHE A 353 -0.16 -25.14 10.79
C PHE A 353 0.63 -23.85 11.00
N THR A 354 -0.02 -22.78 11.44
CA THR A 354 0.67 -21.52 11.80
C THR A 354 1.58 -21.70 13.01
N GLU A 355 1.13 -22.41 14.05
CA GLU A 355 1.95 -22.74 15.22
C GLU A 355 3.11 -23.66 14.86
N MET A 356 2.88 -24.68 14.03
CA MET A 356 3.94 -25.54 13.49
C MET A 356 5.02 -24.70 12.80
N ALA A 357 4.65 -23.77 11.93
CA ALA A 357 5.60 -22.91 11.23
C ALA A 357 6.43 -22.03 12.18
N ARG A 358 5.83 -21.53 13.26
CA ARG A 358 6.53 -20.74 14.29
C ARG A 358 7.49 -21.58 15.13
N ILE A 359 7.09 -22.80 15.49
CA ILE A 359 7.96 -23.74 16.21
C ILE A 359 9.19 -24.06 15.35
N LEU A 360 8.99 -24.32 14.05
CA LEU A 360 10.08 -24.54 13.10
C LEU A 360 11.04 -23.35 13.05
N GLU A 361 10.54 -22.11 12.94
CA GLU A 361 11.39 -20.93 12.97
C GLU A 361 12.16 -20.80 14.30
N HIS A 362 11.48 -20.91 15.44
CA HIS A 362 12.11 -20.78 16.76
C HIS A 362 13.20 -21.83 16.97
N LYS A 363 12.96 -23.07 16.54
CA LYS A 363 13.93 -24.17 16.67
C LYS A 363 14.95 -24.21 15.54
N ARG A 364 14.87 -23.29 14.58
CA ARG A 364 15.67 -23.28 13.34
C ARG A 364 15.58 -24.61 12.59
N GLY A 365 14.40 -25.23 12.62
CA GLY A 365 14.06 -26.40 11.84
C GLY A 365 13.95 -26.03 10.37
N ARG A 366 14.53 -26.84 9.48
CA ARG A 366 14.43 -26.65 8.03
C ARG A 366 13.77 -27.87 7.42
N LEU A 367 12.83 -27.67 6.50
CA LEU A 367 12.29 -28.77 5.71
C LEU A 367 13.37 -29.25 4.72
N VAL A 368 13.63 -30.56 4.70
CA VAL A 368 14.58 -31.20 3.77
C VAL A 368 13.87 -32.14 2.80
N ALA A 369 14.48 -32.36 1.64
CA ALA A 369 13.97 -33.33 0.67
C ALA A 369 14.07 -34.75 1.25
N LEU A 370 13.02 -35.53 1.08
CA LEU A 370 12.95 -36.92 1.52
C LEU A 370 12.73 -37.81 0.30
N PRO A 371 13.70 -38.67 -0.06
CA PRO A 371 13.59 -39.52 -1.25
C PRO A 371 12.29 -40.32 -1.26
N GLY A 372 11.51 -40.18 -2.33
CA GLY A 372 10.23 -40.88 -2.51
C GLY A 372 9.04 -40.26 -1.77
N VAL A 373 9.22 -39.20 -0.99
CA VAL A 373 8.13 -38.52 -0.25
C VAL A 373 8.00 -37.06 -0.70
N VAL A 374 9.11 -36.31 -0.76
CA VAL A 374 9.12 -34.88 -1.15
C VAL A 374 10.33 -34.60 -2.03
N SER A 375 10.09 -34.10 -3.25
CA SER A 375 11.13 -33.65 -4.19
C SER A 375 11.76 -32.31 -3.77
N GLU A 376 12.95 -31.99 -4.30
CA GLU A 376 13.62 -30.72 -4.01
C GLU A 376 12.80 -29.49 -4.44
N GLU A 377 12.21 -29.53 -5.64
CA GLU A 377 11.25 -28.53 -6.11
C GLU A 377 10.10 -28.31 -5.12
N LYS A 378 9.51 -29.39 -4.59
CA LYS A 378 8.38 -29.31 -3.65
C LYS A 378 8.81 -28.77 -2.27
N VAL A 379 10.05 -29.01 -1.85
CA VAL A 379 10.60 -28.42 -0.62
C VAL A 379 10.60 -26.90 -0.70
N SER A 380 10.99 -26.31 -1.84
CA SER A 380 11.01 -24.85 -2.02
C SER A 380 9.60 -24.25 -1.87
N GLU A 381 8.60 -24.89 -2.50
CA GLU A 381 7.20 -24.49 -2.42
C GLU A 381 6.67 -24.56 -0.98
N LEU A 382 6.90 -25.68 -0.30
CA LEU A 382 6.48 -25.90 1.09
C LEU A 382 7.21 -24.97 2.07
N GLN A 383 8.49 -24.67 1.86
CA GLN A 383 9.22 -23.66 2.64
C GLN A 383 8.63 -22.27 2.42
N GLY A 384 8.24 -21.94 1.20
CA GLY A 384 7.46 -20.74 0.90
C GLY A 384 6.18 -20.70 1.71
N LEU A 385 5.37 -21.77 1.67
CA LEU A 385 4.13 -21.87 2.44
C LEU A 385 4.37 -21.73 3.95
N LEU A 386 5.37 -22.40 4.51
CA LEU A 386 5.74 -22.29 5.93
C LEU A 386 6.09 -20.85 6.31
N ARG A 387 6.86 -20.12 5.49
CA ARG A 387 7.15 -18.70 5.72
C ARG A 387 5.88 -17.85 5.75
N ARG A 388 4.89 -18.16 4.90
CA ARG A 388 3.60 -17.45 4.87
C ARG A 388 2.76 -17.79 6.10
N LEU A 389 2.57 -19.08 6.40
CA LEU A 389 1.84 -19.57 7.59
C LEU A 389 2.40 -19.00 8.90
N LYS A 390 3.72 -18.87 8.99
CA LYS A 390 4.41 -18.30 10.15
C LYS A 390 3.91 -16.91 10.51
N VAL A 391 3.66 -16.06 9.53
CA VAL A 391 3.22 -14.67 9.72
C VAL A 391 1.72 -14.60 9.97
N LEU A 392 0.95 -15.57 9.45
CA LEU A 392 -0.51 -15.66 9.66
C LEU A 392 -0.86 -15.85 11.14
N LEU A 393 -2.03 -15.30 11.51
CA LEU A 393 -2.61 -15.40 12.86
C LEU A 393 -1.69 -14.92 14.00
N CYS A 394 -0.62 -14.16 13.70
CA CYS A 394 0.31 -13.67 14.71
C CYS A 394 -0.23 -12.41 15.39
N ARG A 395 -0.32 -12.42 16.73
CA ARG A 395 -0.41 -11.19 17.54
C ARG A 395 1.01 -10.83 17.99
N ARG A 396 1.62 -9.75 17.48
CA ARG A 396 2.92 -9.27 18.00
C ARG A 396 2.70 -8.61 19.36
N SER A 397 3.61 -8.81 20.32
CA SER A 397 3.53 -8.11 21.62
C SER A 397 3.60 -6.59 21.42
N GLY A 398 2.56 -5.88 21.89
CA GLY A 398 2.39 -4.44 21.65
C GLY A 398 1.64 -4.08 20.35
N GLN A 399 1.24 -5.07 19.55
CA GLN A 399 0.28 -4.92 18.45
C GLN A 399 -1.00 -5.66 18.80
N GLU A 400 -2.09 -4.92 18.65
CA GLU A 400 -3.40 -5.31 19.11
C GLU A 400 -4.17 -6.19 18.09
N THR A 401 -3.67 -6.30 16.85
CA THR A 401 -4.31 -7.02 15.76
C THR A 401 -3.53 -8.29 15.37
N SER A 402 -4.25 -9.37 15.04
CA SER A 402 -3.67 -10.49 14.29
C SER A 402 -3.63 -10.15 12.80
N THR A 403 -2.70 -10.70 12.03
CA THR A 403 -2.66 -10.55 10.56
C THR A 403 -3.84 -11.22 9.83
N GLY A 404 -4.82 -11.78 10.55
CA GLY A 404 -5.96 -12.53 10.01
C GLY A 404 -5.54 -13.66 9.07
N ILE A 405 -6.48 -14.10 8.23
CA ILE A 405 -6.23 -15.01 7.10
C ILE A 405 -6.23 -14.32 5.75
N ARG A 406 -6.53 -13.02 5.70
CA ARG A 406 -6.59 -12.22 4.46
C ARG A 406 -5.38 -12.38 3.53
N PRO A 407 -4.11 -12.41 3.99
CA PRO A 407 -2.97 -12.63 3.10
C PRO A 407 -3.02 -13.99 2.38
N LEU A 408 -3.63 -15.01 2.97
CA LEU A 408 -3.83 -16.31 2.34
C LEU A 408 -4.94 -16.26 1.30
N LEU A 409 -6.04 -15.57 1.60
CA LEU A 409 -7.16 -15.40 0.66
C LEU A 409 -6.74 -14.65 -0.61
N LEU A 410 -5.84 -13.66 -0.47
CA LEU A 410 -5.25 -12.97 -1.62
C LEU A 410 -4.37 -13.88 -2.47
N ASP A 411 -3.56 -14.77 -1.85
CA ASP A 411 -2.75 -15.76 -2.58
C ASP A 411 -3.61 -16.69 -3.43
N ILE A 412 -4.72 -17.16 -2.84
CA ILE A 412 -5.66 -18.07 -3.50
C ILE A 412 -6.24 -17.40 -4.74
N ARG A 413 -6.58 -16.10 -4.67
CA ARG A 413 -7.00 -15.32 -5.84
C ARG A 413 -5.90 -14.98 -6.83
N GLY A 414 -4.66 -15.35 -6.53
CA GLY A 414 -3.49 -14.91 -7.29
C GLY A 414 -3.32 -13.40 -7.31
N MET A 415 -3.94 -12.70 -6.35
CA MET A 415 -3.71 -11.28 -6.19
C MET A 415 -2.31 -11.10 -5.59
N PRO A 416 -1.51 -10.18 -6.16
CA PRO A 416 -0.25 -9.80 -5.55
C PRO A 416 -0.52 -9.39 -4.09
N ARG A 417 0.19 -9.97 -3.12
CA ARG A 417 0.14 -9.41 -1.77
C ARG A 417 0.88 -8.09 -1.75
N ASP A 418 0.50 -7.23 -0.82
CA ASP A 418 1.19 -5.98 -0.50
C ASP A 418 2.70 -6.20 -0.22
N GLU A 419 3.11 -7.42 0.21
CA GLU A 419 4.52 -7.84 0.33
C GLU A 419 5.02 -8.82 -0.76
N ASP A 420 4.11 -9.41 -1.56
CA ASP A 420 4.41 -10.44 -2.58
C ASP A 420 3.91 -9.99 -3.99
N VAL A 421 4.00 -8.70 -4.35
CA VAL A 421 3.55 -8.18 -5.69
C VAL A 421 4.26 -8.84 -6.89
N TYR A 422 5.11 -9.80 -6.64
CA TYR A 422 6.24 -10.09 -7.47
C TYR A 422 6.60 -11.58 -7.65
N HIS A 423 5.82 -12.48 -7.04
CA HIS A 423 5.97 -13.92 -7.22
C HIS A 423 5.04 -14.54 -8.30
N ILE A 424 4.65 -13.80 -9.34
CA ILE A 424 4.06 -14.44 -10.53
C ILE A 424 5.16 -15.23 -11.24
N SER A 425 5.15 -16.54 -10.98
CA SER A 425 5.97 -17.53 -11.65
C SER A 425 5.50 -17.68 -13.09
N ALA A 426 6.45 -17.73 -14.02
CA ALA A 426 6.24 -17.67 -15.47
C ALA A 426 5.70 -18.96 -16.11
N SER A 427 4.60 -19.53 -15.59
CA SER A 427 4.01 -20.76 -16.12
C SER A 427 2.50 -20.69 -16.35
N THR A 428 1.94 -19.50 -16.58
CA THR A 428 0.59 -19.37 -17.15
C THR A 428 0.68 -18.62 -18.48
N SER A 429 0.31 -19.33 -19.53
CA SER A 429 0.26 -18.89 -20.92
C SER A 429 -0.36 -17.51 -21.05
N THR A 430 0.36 -16.62 -21.73
CA THR A 430 -0.06 -15.30 -22.19
C THR A 430 -1.44 -15.35 -22.84
N SER A 431 -2.47 -15.07 -22.04
CA SER A 431 -3.83 -14.79 -22.48
C SER A 431 -4.36 -13.66 -21.60
N SER A 432 -4.64 -12.52 -22.21
CA SER A 432 -5.52 -11.44 -21.72
C SER A 432 -5.21 -10.75 -20.38
N LEU A 433 -4.32 -9.74 -20.43
CA LEU A 433 -4.33 -8.59 -19.50
C LEU A 433 -5.12 -7.38 -20.07
N THR A 434 -5.85 -7.57 -21.17
CA THR A 434 -6.64 -6.54 -21.86
C THR A 434 -8.15 -6.74 -21.75
N SER A 435 -8.64 -7.59 -20.84
CA SER A 435 -10.08 -7.78 -20.61
C SER A 435 -10.49 -7.44 -19.18
N VAL A 436 -10.36 -6.17 -18.80
CA VAL A 436 -11.26 -5.56 -17.80
C VAL A 436 -12.55 -5.12 -18.54
N SER A 437 -13.09 -6.02 -19.35
CA SER A 437 -14.38 -5.87 -20.01
C SER A 437 -15.36 -6.82 -19.36
N ASN A 438 -16.35 -6.26 -18.65
CA ASN A 438 -17.77 -6.66 -18.61
C ASN A 438 -18.15 -8.15 -18.60
N ASN A 439 -17.31 -9.07 -18.13
CA ASN A 439 -17.71 -10.46 -17.97
C ASN A 439 -18.46 -10.64 -16.65
N LYS A 440 -19.78 -10.51 -16.75
CA LYS A 440 -20.73 -11.32 -15.98
C LYS A 440 -20.28 -12.78 -15.96
N THR A 441 -20.49 -13.44 -14.82
CA THR A 441 -20.43 -14.90 -14.56
C THR A 441 -19.03 -15.51 -14.68
N THR A 442 -18.39 -16.02 -13.62
CA THR A 442 -18.75 -17.25 -12.89
C THR A 442 -18.24 -17.22 -11.43
N ASP A 443 -18.21 -18.35 -10.73
CA ASP A 443 -17.71 -18.55 -9.35
C ASP A 443 -16.21 -18.27 -9.21
N MET A 444 -15.57 -18.70 -8.11
CA MET A 444 -14.09 -18.65 -8.02
C MET A 444 -13.49 -19.05 -9.36
N ASP A 445 -12.59 -18.24 -9.90
CA ASP A 445 -11.96 -18.58 -11.18
C ASP A 445 -11.22 -19.92 -11.07
N VAL A 446 -11.14 -20.64 -12.18
CA VAL A 446 -10.56 -21.99 -12.23
C VAL A 446 -9.13 -22.00 -11.67
N ASP A 447 -8.39 -20.93 -11.88
CA ASP A 447 -7.03 -20.76 -11.37
C ASP A 447 -7.01 -20.65 -9.84
N SER A 448 -7.97 -19.95 -9.24
CA SER A 448 -8.11 -19.80 -7.79
C SER A 448 -8.50 -21.11 -7.12
N LEU A 449 -9.41 -21.87 -7.73
CA LEU A 449 -9.75 -23.22 -7.29
C LEU A 449 -8.52 -24.12 -7.33
N HIS A 450 -7.76 -24.09 -8.42
CA HIS A 450 -6.53 -24.87 -8.54
C HIS A 450 -5.49 -24.49 -7.48
N ARG A 451 -5.34 -23.19 -7.16
CA ARG A 451 -4.46 -22.72 -6.08
C ARG A 451 -4.94 -23.18 -4.70
N LEU A 452 -6.25 -23.23 -4.48
CA LEU A 452 -6.83 -23.75 -3.25
C LEU A 452 -6.56 -25.24 -3.09
N ASP A 453 -6.73 -26.03 -4.16
CA ASP A 453 -6.39 -27.46 -4.18
C ASP A 453 -4.91 -27.67 -3.85
N GLN A 454 -4.01 -26.93 -4.52
CA GLN A 454 -2.58 -26.98 -4.23
C GLN A 454 -2.26 -26.64 -2.77
N LEU A 455 -2.93 -25.63 -2.20
CA LEU A 455 -2.76 -25.27 -0.80
C LEU A 455 -3.21 -26.42 0.14
N VAL A 456 -4.36 -27.02 -0.11
CA VAL A 456 -4.87 -28.14 0.69
C VAL A 456 -3.94 -29.34 0.61
N ASP A 457 -3.46 -29.67 -0.58
CA ASP A 457 -2.50 -30.76 -0.78
C ASP A 457 -1.17 -30.50 -0.07
N ASN A 458 -0.69 -29.26 -0.10
CA ASN A 458 0.50 -28.85 0.63
C ASN A 458 0.32 -28.96 2.15
N LEU A 459 -0.83 -28.55 2.68
CA LEU A 459 -1.14 -28.68 4.12
C LEU A 459 -1.22 -30.16 4.53
N ARG A 460 -1.91 -31.01 3.74
CA ARG A 460 -1.96 -32.46 3.97
C ARG A 460 -0.57 -33.09 3.93
N LEU A 461 0.28 -32.68 2.98
CA LEU A 461 1.65 -33.15 2.87
C LEU A 461 2.49 -32.75 4.10
N LEU A 462 2.38 -31.50 4.57
CA LEU A 462 3.04 -31.05 5.79
C LEU A 462 2.59 -31.87 7.01
N GLY A 463 1.29 -32.13 7.15
CA GLY A 463 0.76 -33.00 8.20
C GLY A 463 1.34 -34.42 8.13
N SER A 464 1.34 -35.04 6.95
CA SER A 464 1.93 -36.38 6.73
C SER A 464 3.41 -36.43 7.10
N LEU A 465 4.18 -35.40 6.74
CA LEU A 465 5.59 -35.28 7.08
C LEU A 465 5.82 -35.23 8.60
N MET A 466 5.01 -34.47 9.32
CA MET A 466 5.08 -34.43 10.79
C MET A 466 4.77 -35.79 11.42
N LYS A 467 3.77 -36.51 10.91
CA LYS A 467 3.33 -37.80 11.49
C LYS A 467 4.29 -38.94 11.21
N ASN A 468 4.75 -39.03 9.95
CA ASN A 468 5.42 -40.23 9.45
C ASN A 468 6.94 -40.07 9.34
N HIS A 469 7.48 -38.85 9.36
CA HIS A 469 8.88 -38.58 9.05
C HIS A 469 9.55 -37.62 10.05
N LYS A 470 10.03 -38.17 11.18
CA LYS A 470 10.74 -37.39 12.22
C LYS A 470 11.93 -36.58 11.68
N ASN A 471 12.61 -37.11 10.67
CA ASN A 471 13.77 -36.48 10.05
C ASN A 471 13.42 -35.44 8.97
N ALA A 472 12.13 -35.12 8.75
CA ALA A 472 11.71 -34.14 7.74
C ALA A 472 12.14 -32.70 8.11
N PHE A 473 12.31 -32.43 9.41
CA PHE A 473 12.61 -31.11 9.96
C PHE A 473 13.87 -31.11 10.84
N PRO A 474 15.07 -31.34 10.28
CA PRO A 474 16.31 -31.25 11.03
C PRO A 474 16.55 -29.83 11.56
N THR A 475 17.18 -29.75 12.74
CA THR A 475 17.65 -28.49 13.33
C THR A 475 19.14 -28.28 13.04
N ASP A 476 19.60 -27.02 13.11
CA ASP A 476 21.04 -26.69 12.97
C ASP A 476 21.91 -27.36 14.06
N SER A 477 21.32 -27.75 15.20
CA SER A 477 21.99 -28.55 16.23
C SER A 477 22.00 -30.02 15.82
N LYS A 478 23.20 -30.58 15.56
CA LYS A 478 23.47 -31.96 15.09
C LYS A 478 22.88 -33.13 15.91
N ARG A 479 21.99 -32.92 16.87
CA ARG A 479 21.53 -33.94 17.83
C ARG A 479 20.02 -34.02 18.11
N SER A 480 19.14 -33.24 17.48
CA SER A 480 17.70 -33.41 17.72
C SER A 480 16.83 -32.93 16.55
N ASP A 481 15.88 -33.78 16.16
CA ASP A 481 14.73 -33.38 15.34
C ASP A 481 13.84 -32.38 16.09
N VAL A 482 13.00 -31.63 15.37
CA VAL A 482 12.01 -30.76 15.99
C VAL A 482 10.90 -31.61 16.61
N ASP A 483 10.77 -31.54 17.93
CA ASP A 483 9.66 -32.16 18.66
C ASP A 483 8.45 -31.21 18.67
N PHE A 484 7.31 -31.69 18.15
CA PHE A 484 6.07 -30.91 18.07
C PHE A 484 5.12 -31.29 19.20
N PRO A 485 4.45 -30.32 19.85
CA PRO A 485 3.42 -30.62 20.83
C PRO A 485 2.33 -31.52 20.24
N ALA A 486 1.84 -32.49 21.03
CA ALA A 486 0.84 -33.46 20.58
C ALA A 486 -0.45 -32.79 20.06
N SER A 487 -0.83 -31.64 20.61
CA SER A 487 -1.98 -30.85 20.14
C SER A 487 -1.78 -30.32 18.72
N ILE A 488 -0.59 -29.84 18.38
CA ILE A 488 -0.27 -29.34 17.04
C ILE A 488 -0.16 -30.49 16.05
N LEU A 489 0.50 -31.58 16.45
CA LEU A 489 0.60 -32.78 15.62
C LEU A 489 -0.79 -33.35 15.29
N LYS A 490 -1.67 -33.48 16.27
CA LYS A 490 -3.05 -33.93 16.08
C LYS A 490 -3.85 -32.96 15.20
N GLY A 491 -3.72 -31.66 15.45
CA GLY A 491 -4.35 -30.60 14.67
C GLY A 491 -3.98 -30.63 13.18
N CYS A 492 -2.70 -30.81 12.86
CA CYS A 492 -2.22 -30.86 11.47
C CYS A 492 -2.48 -32.20 10.75
N THR A 493 -2.92 -33.25 11.46
CA THR A 493 -3.00 -34.61 10.89
C THR A 493 -4.38 -35.24 10.95
N GLU A 494 -4.98 -35.31 12.14
CA GLU A 494 -6.23 -36.04 12.38
C GLU A 494 -7.44 -35.11 12.37
N GLU A 495 -7.25 -33.86 12.78
CA GLU A 495 -8.33 -32.87 12.89
C GLU A 495 -8.45 -31.99 11.64
N PHE A 496 -7.44 -31.97 10.76
CA PHE A 496 -7.51 -31.20 9.53
C PHE A 496 -8.30 -31.94 8.45
N ASP A 497 -9.54 -31.52 8.25
CA ASP A 497 -10.37 -31.95 7.13
C ASP A 497 -10.16 -31.00 5.94
N GLY A 498 -9.37 -31.46 4.96
CA GLY A 498 -9.07 -30.67 3.77
C GLY A 498 -10.27 -30.45 2.84
N GLU A 499 -11.27 -31.33 2.84
CA GLU A 499 -12.48 -31.16 2.03
C GLU A 499 -13.37 -30.09 2.66
N LEU A 500 -13.56 -30.16 3.97
CA LEU A 500 -14.28 -29.12 4.71
C LEU A 500 -13.58 -27.75 4.56
N PHE A 501 -12.26 -27.71 4.69
CA PHE A 501 -11.48 -26.47 4.50
C PHE A 501 -11.68 -25.89 3.10
N HIS A 502 -11.66 -26.73 2.07
CA HIS A 502 -11.90 -26.31 0.70
C HIS A 502 -13.30 -25.69 0.55
N CYS A 503 -14.35 -26.36 1.06
CA CYS A 503 -15.72 -25.84 1.04
C CYS A 503 -15.82 -24.50 1.79
N GLN A 504 -15.22 -24.38 2.97
CA GLN A 504 -15.25 -23.14 3.76
C GLN A 504 -14.63 -21.95 3.02
N VAL A 505 -13.48 -22.14 2.38
CA VAL A 505 -12.85 -21.08 1.59
C VAL A 505 -13.68 -20.73 0.36
N HIS A 506 -14.26 -21.72 -0.32
CA HIS A 506 -15.14 -21.50 -1.45
C HIS A 506 -16.40 -20.71 -1.05
N ASP A 507 -17.03 -21.10 0.06
CA ASP A 507 -18.22 -20.44 0.60
C ASP A 507 -17.89 -18.99 0.99
N PHE A 508 -16.73 -18.74 1.61
CA PHE A 508 -16.27 -17.37 1.88
C PHE A 508 -16.26 -16.50 0.61
N PHE A 509 -15.67 -16.99 -0.49
CA PHE A 509 -15.64 -16.23 -1.74
C PHE A 509 -17.02 -16.06 -2.39
N THR A 510 -17.90 -17.03 -2.19
CA THR A 510 -19.30 -16.96 -2.64
C THR A 510 -20.04 -15.88 -1.87
N ILE A 511 -19.91 -15.83 -0.55
CA ILE A 511 -20.53 -14.82 0.31
C ILE A 511 -20.02 -13.41 -0.05
N VAL A 512 -18.70 -13.23 -0.24
CA VAL A 512 -18.11 -11.93 -0.64
C VAL A 512 -18.64 -11.48 -2.01
N LYS A 513 -18.89 -12.43 -2.92
CA LYS A 513 -19.47 -12.13 -4.24
C LYS A 513 -20.94 -11.70 -4.12
N GLU A 514 -21.73 -12.38 -3.29
CA GLU A 514 -23.12 -12.02 -3.00
C GLU A 514 -23.20 -10.64 -2.34
N GLN A 515 -22.34 -10.38 -1.34
CA GLN A 515 -22.21 -9.07 -0.71
C GLN A 515 -21.92 -7.98 -1.75
N ARG A 516 -20.94 -8.20 -2.63
CA ARG A 516 -20.60 -7.26 -3.69
C ARG A 516 -21.78 -7.05 -4.64
N HIS A 517 -22.53 -8.09 -4.98
CA HIS A 517 -23.70 -7.96 -5.83
C HIS A 517 -24.81 -7.15 -5.16
N ALA A 518 -25.09 -7.40 -3.88
CA ALA A 518 -26.03 -6.62 -3.08
C ALA A 518 -25.64 -5.14 -3.08
N MET A 519 -24.34 -4.85 -2.92
CA MET A 519 -23.80 -3.49 -2.95
C MET A 519 -23.80 -2.84 -4.35
N GLU A 520 -23.47 -3.57 -5.42
CA GLU A 520 -23.47 -3.03 -6.79
C GLU A 520 -24.87 -2.82 -7.37
N SER A 521 -25.86 -3.59 -6.88
CA SER A 521 -27.26 -3.44 -7.28
C SER A 521 -27.92 -2.18 -6.72
N GLY A 522 -27.33 -1.59 -5.66
CA GLY A 522 -27.78 -0.37 -5.01
C GLY A 522 -26.86 0.82 -5.28
N ASP A 523 -27.39 2.03 -5.18
CA ASP A 523 -26.58 3.25 -5.12
C ASP A 523 -26.03 3.41 -3.69
N VAL A 524 -25.04 2.57 -3.33
CA VAL A 524 -24.50 2.49 -1.96
C VAL A 524 -23.85 3.80 -1.51
N GLU A 525 -23.15 4.49 -2.41
CA GLU A 525 -22.51 5.77 -2.08
C GLU A 525 -23.58 6.82 -1.73
N ARG A 526 -24.72 6.80 -2.44
CA ARG A 526 -25.88 7.62 -2.08
C ARG A 526 -26.54 7.16 -0.79
N LEU A 527 -26.74 5.86 -0.59
CA LEU A 527 -27.35 5.33 0.65
C LEU A 527 -26.52 5.69 1.88
N GLU A 528 -25.19 5.60 1.81
CA GLU A 528 -24.28 6.02 2.87
C GLU A 528 -24.41 7.52 3.17
N ALA A 529 -24.57 8.37 2.14
CA ALA A 529 -24.81 9.79 2.32
C ALA A 529 -26.19 10.07 2.93
N GLU A 530 -27.24 9.34 2.52
CA GLU A 530 -28.59 9.46 3.06
C GLU A 530 -28.69 9.00 4.52
N ILE A 531 -28.05 7.88 4.89
CA ILE A 531 -27.96 7.39 6.27
C ILE A 531 -27.27 8.43 7.15
N ARG A 532 -26.08 8.90 6.75
CA ARG A 532 -25.37 9.95 7.51
C ARG A 532 -26.21 11.20 7.69
N LYS A 533 -26.93 11.64 6.65
CA LYS A 533 -27.84 12.79 6.74
C LYS A 533 -28.97 12.53 7.75
N ALA A 534 -29.58 11.35 7.70
CA ALA A 534 -30.66 10.97 8.62
C ALA A 534 -30.17 10.81 10.07
N GLU A 535 -28.96 10.28 10.29
CA GLU A 535 -28.32 10.22 11.61
C GLU A 535 -28.07 11.60 12.20
N MET A 536 -27.57 12.54 11.38
CA MET A 536 -27.41 13.93 11.78
C MET A 536 -28.75 14.57 12.13
N GLU A 537 -29.78 14.38 11.29
CA GLU A 537 -31.12 14.93 11.52
C GLU A 537 -31.78 14.36 12.79
N ALA A 538 -31.67 13.05 13.02
CA ALA A 538 -32.14 12.41 14.25
C ALA A 538 -31.42 12.96 15.48
N SER A 539 -30.11 13.16 15.40
CA SER A 539 -29.31 13.73 16.49
C SER A 539 -29.71 15.17 16.82
N LEU A 540 -29.94 16.00 15.79
CA LEU A 540 -30.44 17.38 15.97
C LEU A 540 -31.84 17.40 16.60
N ALA A 541 -32.73 16.51 16.17
CA ALA A 541 -34.10 16.47 16.69
C ALA A 541 -34.18 16.12 18.19
N VAL A 542 -33.26 15.29 18.68
CA VAL A 542 -33.17 14.90 20.10
C VAL A 542 -32.49 15.97 20.96
N ALA A 543 -31.64 16.82 20.37
CA ALA A 543 -30.86 17.80 21.11
C ALA A 543 -31.73 18.86 21.83
N SER A 544 -31.28 19.30 23.01
CA SER A 544 -31.87 20.44 23.71
C SER A 544 -31.53 21.76 23.00
N ASN A 545 -32.32 22.83 23.22
CA ASN A 545 -32.02 24.12 22.61
C ASN A 545 -30.64 24.67 23.03
N GLN A 546 -30.24 24.42 24.28
CA GLN A 546 -28.89 24.77 24.75
C GLN A 546 -27.81 24.00 23.99
N ASN A 547 -28.01 22.70 23.74
CA ASN A 547 -27.07 21.90 22.95
C ASN A 547 -27.02 22.35 21.49
N LEU A 548 -28.17 22.68 20.89
CA LEU A 548 -28.25 23.21 19.53
C LEU A 548 -27.54 24.56 19.39
N GLU A 549 -27.66 25.44 20.38
CA GLU A 549 -26.94 26.72 20.40
C GLU A 549 -25.42 26.50 20.54
N MET A 550 -24.99 25.57 21.39
CA MET A 550 -23.57 25.18 21.48
C MET A 550 -23.05 24.57 20.17
N VAL A 551 -23.85 23.74 19.50
CA VAL A 551 -23.51 23.17 18.19
C VAL A 551 -23.39 24.29 17.15
N ARG A 552 -24.34 25.22 17.10
CA ARG A 552 -24.28 26.39 16.20
C ARG A 552 -23.01 27.20 16.42
N GLN A 553 -22.68 27.56 17.66
CA GLN A 553 -21.44 28.28 17.98
C GLN A 553 -20.20 27.49 17.54
N ARG A 554 -20.20 26.18 17.73
CA ARG A 554 -19.10 25.32 17.29
C ARG A 554 -18.99 25.25 15.76
N LEU A 555 -20.11 25.23 15.04
CA LEU A 555 -20.12 25.29 13.57
C LEU A 555 -19.59 26.63 13.05
N GLU A 556 -19.97 27.74 13.68
CA GLU A 556 -19.44 29.07 13.35
C GLU A 556 -17.92 29.13 13.59
N LEU A 557 -17.45 28.55 14.70
CA LEU A 557 -16.01 28.40 14.97
C LEU A 557 -15.30 27.51 13.94
N LEU A 558 -15.90 26.38 13.55
CA LEU A 558 -15.35 25.49 12.52
C LEU A 558 -15.26 26.19 11.16
N GLY A 559 -16.29 26.95 10.77
CA GLY A 559 -16.27 27.74 9.54
C GLY A 559 -15.20 28.84 9.60
N SER A 560 -15.08 29.54 10.72
CA SER A 560 -14.04 30.55 10.96
C SER A 560 -12.63 29.93 10.92
N ASP A 561 -12.43 28.77 11.56
CA ASP A 561 -11.16 28.04 11.56
C ASP A 561 -10.80 27.53 10.16
N GLY A 562 -11.77 26.96 9.43
CA GLY A 562 -11.61 26.55 8.04
C GLY A 562 -11.19 27.71 7.13
N GLN A 563 -11.83 28.88 7.28
CA GLN A 563 -11.46 30.08 6.52
C GLN A 563 -10.06 30.57 6.88
N LYS A 564 -9.69 30.63 8.17
CA LYS A 564 -8.34 31.02 8.60
C LYS A 564 -7.27 30.08 8.04
N ARG A 565 -7.51 28.77 8.07
CA ARG A 565 -6.60 27.76 7.49
C ARG A 565 -6.48 27.94 5.98
N PHE A 566 -7.58 28.26 5.30
CA PHE A 566 -7.56 28.59 3.88
C PHE A 566 -6.76 29.88 3.61
N ASP A 567 -6.94 30.94 4.40
CA ASP A 567 -6.23 32.20 4.22
C ASP A 567 -4.71 32.01 4.39
N VAL A 568 -4.29 31.21 5.39
CA VAL A 568 -2.89 30.81 5.57
C VAL A 568 -2.38 30.01 4.37
N LEU A 569 -3.12 28.98 3.93
CA LEU A 569 -2.76 28.20 2.75
C LEU A 569 -2.61 29.09 1.51
N LYS A 570 -3.57 29.99 1.28
CA LYS A 570 -3.58 30.93 0.16
C LYS A 570 -2.33 31.82 0.19
N GLN A 571 -2.05 32.45 1.32
CA GLN A 571 -0.86 33.29 1.48
C GLN A 571 0.42 32.50 1.20
N MET A 572 0.55 31.29 1.77
CA MET A 572 1.74 30.45 1.59
C MET A 572 1.92 30.01 0.14
N VAL A 573 0.85 29.57 -0.53
CA VAL A 573 0.91 29.13 -1.93
C VAL A 573 1.25 30.32 -2.85
N GLU A 574 0.59 31.46 -2.68
CA GLU A 574 0.85 32.64 -3.51
C GLU A 574 2.28 33.18 -3.30
N GLU A 575 2.77 33.21 -2.05
CA GLU A 575 4.14 33.60 -1.74
C GLU A 575 5.17 32.62 -2.33
N VAL A 576 5.00 31.32 -2.12
CA VAL A 576 5.93 30.29 -2.61
C VAL A 576 5.96 30.28 -4.13
N CYS A 577 4.81 30.35 -4.80
CA CYS A 577 4.76 30.38 -6.27
C CYS A 577 5.47 31.61 -6.84
N LEU A 578 5.30 32.78 -6.22
CA LEU A 578 6.00 33.99 -6.64
C LEU A 578 7.51 33.89 -6.37
N ARG A 579 7.91 33.45 -5.16
CA ARG A 579 9.30 33.40 -4.70
C ARG A 579 10.13 32.33 -5.41
N GLU A 580 9.56 31.15 -5.61
CA GLU A 580 10.27 29.96 -6.11
C GLU A 580 10.08 29.73 -7.61
N MET A 581 8.92 30.12 -8.16
CA MET A 581 8.54 29.81 -9.54
C MET A 581 8.34 31.07 -10.40
N ASN A 582 8.38 32.26 -9.80
CA ASN A 582 8.04 33.53 -10.45
C ASN A 582 6.66 33.47 -11.14
N LEU A 583 5.69 32.84 -10.48
CA LEU A 583 4.31 32.68 -10.95
C LEU A 583 3.35 33.44 -10.05
N HIS A 584 2.53 34.29 -10.65
CA HIS A 584 1.39 34.90 -9.97
C HIS A 584 0.24 33.90 -9.91
N VAL A 585 -0.06 33.38 -8.73
CA VAL A 585 -1.18 32.45 -8.51
C VAL A 585 -2.30 33.18 -7.79
N SER A 586 -3.54 32.82 -8.07
CA SER A 586 -4.71 33.21 -7.28
C SER A 586 -5.40 31.95 -6.82
N LEU A 587 -5.35 31.67 -5.52
CA LEU A 587 -5.98 30.48 -4.94
C LEU A 587 -7.40 30.79 -4.46
N THR A 588 -8.37 29.97 -4.86
CA THR A 588 -9.77 30.06 -4.43
C THR A 588 -10.19 28.86 -3.59
N ALA A 589 -11.02 29.10 -2.57
CA ALA A 589 -11.58 28.04 -1.75
C ALA A 589 -12.65 27.27 -2.52
N PRO A 590 -12.70 25.93 -2.40
CA PRO A 590 -13.83 25.15 -2.88
C PRO A 590 -15.09 25.45 -2.07
N ASP A 591 -16.24 25.06 -2.60
CA ASP A 591 -17.50 25.08 -1.86
C ASP A 591 -17.39 24.22 -0.58
N PRO A 592 -17.63 24.78 0.62
CA PRO A 592 -17.56 24.05 1.89
C PRO A 592 -18.38 22.76 1.93
N CYS A 593 -19.50 22.73 1.19
CA CYS A 593 -20.43 21.60 1.16
C CYS A 593 -20.06 20.54 0.10
N LYS A 594 -19.14 20.84 -0.82
CA LYS A 594 -18.80 19.96 -1.94
C LYS A 594 -17.77 18.92 -1.54
N THR A 595 -18.14 17.63 -1.59
CA THR A 595 -17.19 16.51 -1.42
C THR A 595 -16.02 16.67 -2.38
N LEU A 596 -14.82 16.71 -1.82
CA LEU A 596 -13.60 16.84 -2.61
C LEU A 596 -13.15 15.46 -3.07
N LEU A 597 -12.97 15.29 -4.38
CA LEU A 597 -12.51 14.05 -4.98
C LEU A 597 -11.19 14.31 -5.70
N LEU A 598 -10.18 13.46 -5.45
CA LEU A 598 -8.98 13.43 -6.27
C LEU A 598 -9.36 12.86 -7.64
N LYS A 599 -9.26 13.70 -8.68
CA LYS A 599 -9.44 13.22 -10.05
C LYS A 599 -8.26 12.32 -10.42
N PRO A 600 -8.49 11.23 -11.17
CA PRO A 600 -7.39 10.40 -11.68
C PRO A 600 -6.34 11.28 -12.37
N THR A 601 -5.09 11.15 -11.94
CA THR A 601 -4.01 11.97 -12.49
C THR A 601 -3.32 11.26 -13.65
N SER A 602 -3.09 11.95 -14.76
CA SER A 602 -2.25 11.48 -15.86
C SER A 602 -0.75 11.69 -15.59
N ALA A 603 -0.40 12.23 -14.41
CA ALA A 603 0.97 12.58 -14.06
C ALA A 603 1.80 11.31 -13.89
N LEU A 604 2.68 11.02 -14.85
CA LEU A 604 3.48 9.80 -14.85
C LEU A 604 4.57 9.77 -13.75
N GLY A 605 4.90 10.92 -13.15
CA GLY A 605 6.08 11.06 -12.32
C GLY A 605 7.36 11.14 -13.15
N LEU A 606 8.46 11.51 -12.50
CA LEU A 606 9.80 11.65 -13.09
C LEU A 606 10.22 10.37 -13.85
N PHE A 607 9.94 9.21 -13.27
CA PHE A 607 10.36 7.92 -13.79
C PHE A 607 9.28 7.18 -14.61
N GLY A 608 8.06 7.71 -14.72
CA GLY A 608 6.94 6.95 -15.26
C GLY A 608 7.10 6.53 -16.73
N TYR A 609 7.68 7.38 -17.58
CA TYR A 609 7.95 7.00 -18.97
C TYR A 609 8.95 5.83 -19.06
N HIS A 610 9.98 5.84 -18.20
CA HIS A 610 10.95 4.75 -18.13
C HIS A 610 10.32 3.45 -17.62
N LEU A 611 9.43 3.51 -16.63
CA LEU A 611 8.70 2.35 -16.12
C LEU A 611 7.77 1.77 -17.20
N GLN A 612 6.95 2.61 -17.84
CA GLN A 612 6.05 2.19 -18.93
C GLN A 612 6.81 1.52 -20.08
N ARG A 613 7.94 2.09 -20.50
CA ARG A 613 8.76 1.53 -21.58
C ARG A 613 9.29 0.13 -21.25
N ASN A 614 9.52 -0.16 -19.97
CA ASN A 614 10.00 -1.47 -19.50
C ASN A 614 8.85 -2.42 -19.09
N GLY A 615 7.59 -2.04 -19.32
CA GLY A 615 6.43 -2.83 -18.93
C GLY A 615 6.25 -2.97 -17.42
N GLU A 616 6.81 -2.04 -16.65
CA GLU A 616 6.67 -2.00 -15.19
C GLU A 616 5.39 -1.25 -14.80
N PRO A 617 4.66 -1.72 -13.77
CA PRO A 617 3.51 -1.01 -13.26
C PRO A 617 3.92 0.35 -12.71
N LEU A 618 3.09 1.36 -12.94
CA LEU A 618 3.29 2.67 -12.33
C LEU A 618 2.87 2.60 -10.85
N PRO A 619 3.57 3.33 -9.95
CA PRO A 619 3.10 3.50 -8.59
C PRO A 619 1.67 4.05 -8.56
N ILE A 620 0.90 3.64 -7.55
CA ILE A 620 -0.46 4.13 -7.30
C ILE A 620 -0.42 5.65 -7.19
N GLY A 621 -1.23 6.36 -7.98
CA GLY A 621 -1.17 7.81 -8.05
C GLY A 621 -2.28 8.46 -8.85
#